data_AF-A0A7W1DWZ0-F1
#
_entry.id   AF-A0A7W1DWZ0-F1
#
_cell.length_a   1.000
_cell.length_b   1.000
_cell.length_c   1.000
_cell.angle_alpha   90.00
_cell.angle_beta   90.00
_cell.angle_gamma   90.00
#
_symmetry.space_group_name_H-M   'P 1'
#
loop_
_entity.id
_entity.type
_entity.pdbx_description
1 polymer ?
#
loop_
_entity_poly.entity_id
_entity_poly.type
_entity_poly.pdbx_seq_one_letter_code
_entity_poly.pdbx_strand_id
1 'polypeptide(L)'
;MADVAEPGTVPPIRTTGHGFSPGRTLALRGWPSVQRFFWLLLALYVVKQCVFVFAFRPFSGHDEVAHFSYLQTVATEWRVPVLPELDEWRAAVRQGDEPAVDGFPDELYPYCDYALYWHCEPDKPQWALNPPQMVTYLGDYYPTGYQYGANHPPLYYVVMTPLYWASDGLSPVAQHYLLRLAAIPFGMLTVAFAYGMSRVLFPADAFLAVTVPAVVAFQPQISYEAAMVNNDIVS
;
A
#
# COMPACT_ATOMS: atom_id res chain seq x y z
N MET A 1 78.91 34.20 -2.83
CA MET A 1 78.62 33.75 -1.46
C MET A 1 77.14 33.93 -1.26
N ALA A 2 76.38 32.84 -1.46
CA ALA A 2 74.93 32.82 -1.29
C ALA A 2 74.64 32.43 0.16
N ASP A 3 73.86 33.27 0.85
CA ASP A 3 73.41 33.06 2.22
C ASP A 3 72.51 31.82 2.28
N VAL A 4 72.87 30.89 3.17
CA VAL A 4 72.11 29.68 3.47
C VAL A 4 71.08 30.06 4.53
N ALA A 5 69.79 30.04 4.17
CA ALA A 5 68.70 30.28 5.11
C ALA A 5 68.53 29.08 6.07
N GLU A 6 68.38 29.38 7.36
CA GLU A 6 68.13 28.40 8.42
C GLU A 6 66.77 27.69 8.27
N PRO A 7 66.65 26.40 8.68
CA PRO A 7 65.40 25.66 8.61
C PRO A 7 64.39 26.17 9.64
N GLY A 8 63.30 26.76 9.16
CA GLY A 8 62.17 27.20 9.98
C GLY A 8 61.49 26.04 10.70
N THR A 9 61.33 26.18 12.02
CA THR A 9 60.58 25.26 12.88
C THR A 9 59.11 25.22 12.49
N VAL A 10 58.62 24.06 12.04
CA VAL A 10 57.20 23.80 11.78
C VAL A 10 56.46 23.74 13.12
N PRO A 11 55.42 24.57 13.36
CA PRO A 11 54.62 24.47 14.58
C PRO A 11 53.80 23.16 14.58
N PRO A 12 53.57 22.53 15.74
CA PRO A 12 52.83 21.29 15.82
C PRO A 12 51.39 21.47 15.34
N ILE A 13 50.92 20.54 14.51
CA ILE A 13 49.53 20.43 14.08
C ILE A 13 48.67 20.23 15.34
N ARG A 14 47.86 21.23 15.69
CA ARG A 14 46.79 21.08 16.68
C ARG A 14 45.75 20.12 16.11
N THR A 15 45.83 18.86 16.49
CA THR A 15 44.69 17.94 16.39
C THR A 15 43.64 18.41 17.38
N THR A 16 42.71 19.25 16.94
CA THR A 16 41.46 19.48 17.67
C THR A 16 40.70 18.16 17.66
N GLY A 17 40.83 17.38 18.73
CA GLY A 17 39.97 16.25 18.98
C GLY A 17 38.53 16.74 19.07
N HIS A 18 37.79 16.63 17.97
CA HIS A 18 36.34 16.63 18.02
C HIS A 18 35.92 15.31 18.66
N GLY A 19 35.90 15.31 19.99
CA GLY A 19 35.24 14.28 20.76
C GLY A 19 33.78 14.21 20.30
N PHE A 20 33.45 13.13 19.59
CA PHE A 20 32.07 12.76 19.32
C PHE A 20 31.43 12.47 20.67
N SER A 21 30.66 13.44 21.19
CA SER A 21 29.96 13.29 22.47
C SER A 21 28.68 12.49 22.21
N PRO A 22 28.59 11.21 22.63
CA PRO A 22 27.37 10.42 22.51
C PRO A 22 26.52 10.77 23.73
N GLY A 23 25.77 11.88 23.65
CA GLY A 23 25.13 12.38 24.87
C GLY A 23 24.15 13.54 24.74
N ARG A 24 23.75 13.94 23.53
CA ARG A 24 22.51 14.72 23.38
C ARG A 24 21.41 13.74 23.02
N THR A 25 20.73 13.23 24.04
CA THR A 25 19.33 12.86 23.90
C THR A 25 18.67 13.97 23.10
N LEU A 26 18.20 13.65 21.89
CA LEU A 26 17.30 14.51 21.13
C LEU A 26 16.02 14.62 21.94
N ALA A 27 16.05 15.41 23.01
CA ALA A 27 14.87 15.87 23.68
C ALA A 27 14.20 16.78 22.65
N LEU A 28 13.38 16.16 21.81
CA LEU A 28 12.37 16.80 21.00
C LEU A 28 11.43 17.49 21.99
N ARG A 29 11.87 18.61 22.56
CA ARG A 29 11.04 19.48 23.39
C ARG A 29 10.13 20.20 22.40
N GLY A 30 9.16 19.43 21.90
CA GLY A 30 8.14 19.88 20.98
C GLY A 30 7.39 21.00 21.67
N TRP A 31 7.08 22.04 20.92
CA TRP A 31 6.22 23.09 21.44
C TRP A 31 4.87 22.45 21.75
N PRO A 32 4.27 22.67 22.94
CA PRO A 32 3.01 22.03 23.30
C PRO A 32 1.89 22.27 22.28
N SER A 33 1.91 23.42 21.60
CA SER A 33 0.99 23.76 20.51
C SER A 33 1.17 22.87 19.27
N VAL A 34 2.41 22.59 18.87
CA VAL A 34 2.72 21.73 17.70
C VAL A 34 2.32 20.28 17.98
N GLN A 35 2.55 19.80 19.21
CA GLN A 35 2.10 18.47 19.61
C GLN A 35 0.57 18.34 19.63
N ARG A 36 -0.13 19.36 20.17
CA ARG A 36 -1.60 19.41 20.13
C ARG A 36 -2.11 19.45 18.70
N PHE A 37 -1.50 20.26 17.84
CA PHE A 37 -1.83 20.32 16.42
C PHE A 37 -1.68 18.95 15.75
N PHE A 38 -0.58 18.24 16.00
CA PHE A 38 -0.35 16.91 15.41
C PHE A 38 -1.45 15.92 15.80
N TRP A 39 -1.86 15.86 17.07
CA TRP A 39 -2.95 14.98 17.49
C TRP A 39 -4.30 15.40 16.90
N LEU A 40 -4.57 16.70 16.81
CA LEU A 40 -5.76 17.21 16.11
C LEU A 40 -5.74 16.84 14.63
N LEU A 41 -4.59 16.94 13.97
CA LEU A 41 -4.41 16.55 12.57
C LEU A 41 -4.68 15.06 12.38
N LEU A 42 -4.14 14.19 13.25
CA LEU A 42 -4.42 12.75 13.19
C LEU A 42 -5.90 12.44 13.43
N ALA A 43 -6.54 13.10 14.39
CA ALA A 43 -7.97 12.93 14.64
C ALA A 43 -8.81 13.34 13.41
N LEU A 44 -8.50 14.50 12.81
CA LEU A 44 -9.15 14.96 11.57
C LEU A 44 -8.88 14.01 10.40
N TYR A 45 -7.67 13.50 10.30
CA TYR A 45 -7.29 12.51 9.29
C TYR A 45 -8.15 11.25 9.42
N VAL A 46 -8.26 10.68 10.62
CA VAL A 46 -9.10 9.49 10.86
C VAL A 46 -10.56 9.75 10.52
N VAL A 47 -11.13 10.88 10.95
CA VAL A 47 -12.51 11.24 10.60
C VAL A 47 -12.69 11.33 9.08
N LYS A 48 -11.77 11.99 8.38
CA LYS A 48 -11.75 12.09 6.92
C LYS A 48 -11.64 10.71 6.26
N GLN A 49 -10.81 9.81 6.81
CA GLN A 49 -10.67 8.47 6.25
C GLN A 49 -11.89 7.60 6.48
N CYS A 50 -12.53 7.66 7.65
CA CYS A 50 -13.81 7.00 7.87
C CYS A 50 -14.84 7.47 6.83
N VAL A 51 -14.89 8.77 6.52
CA VAL A 51 -15.76 9.28 5.45
C VAL A 51 -15.40 8.64 4.11
N PHE A 52 -14.11 8.56 3.75
CA PHE A 52 -13.68 7.94 2.49
C PHE A 52 -14.08 6.48 2.41
N VAL A 53 -13.83 5.69 3.47
CA VAL A 53 -14.18 4.27 3.53
C VAL A 53 -15.64 4.02 3.14
N PHE A 54 -16.57 4.84 3.63
CA PHE A 54 -18.01 4.67 3.39
C PHE A 54 -18.56 5.48 2.20
N ALA A 55 -17.84 6.50 1.72
CA ALA A 55 -18.28 7.32 0.60
C ALA A 55 -18.12 6.60 -0.75
N PHE A 56 -17.08 5.76 -0.89
CA PHE A 56 -16.85 4.99 -2.10
C PHE A 56 -17.60 3.66 -2.07
N ARG A 57 -18.16 3.25 -3.21
CA ARG A 57 -18.86 1.97 -3.32
C ARG A 57 -17.91 0.80 -2.99
N PRO A 58 -18.41 -0.33 -2.46
CA PRO A 58 -17.61 -1.53 -2.26
C PRO A 58 -16.86 -1.91 -3.53
N PHE A 59 -15.61 -2.32 -3.39
CA PHE A 59 -14.72 -2.76 -4.46
C PHE A 59 -14.46 -1.77 -5.61
N SER A 60 -14.97 -0.54 -5.55
CA SER A 60 -14.75 0.49 -6.58
C SER A 60 -13.44 1.26 -6.45
N GLY A 61 -12.65 0.95 -5.41
CA GLY A 61 -11.30 1.46 -5.26
C GLY A 61 -10.37 0.89 -6.34
N HIS A 62 -9.19 1.50 -6.51
CA HIS A 62 -8.19 0.99 -7.45
C HIS A 62 -7.86 -0.47 -7.12
N ASP A 63 -8.15 -1.34 -8.09
CA ASP A 63 -7.88 -2.79 -8.10
C ASP A 63 -8.30 -3.55 -6.82
N GLU A 64 -9.29 -3.05 -6.08
CA GLU A 64 -9.70 -3.64 -4.79
C GLU A 64 -10.20 -5.08 -4.92
N VAL A 65 -10.82 -5.42 -6.05
CA VAL A 65 -11.22 -6.81 -6.36
C VAL A 65 -9.98 -7.71 -6.40
N ALA A 66 -8.91 -7.26 -7.06
CA ALA A 66 -7.69 -8.04 -7.16
C ALA A 66 -6.97 -8.17 -5.81
N HIS A 67 -6.85 -7.07 -5.07
CA HIS A 67 -6.19 -7.12 -3.76
C HIS A 67 -6.97 -7.94 -2.73
N PHE A 68 -8.31 -7.88 -2.77
CA PHE A 68 -9.13 -8.71 -1.90
C PHE A 68 -8.99 -10.19 -2.26
N SER A 69 -9.04 -10.56 -3.54
CA SER A 69 -8.87 -11.96 -3.95
C SER A 69 -7.47 -12.53 -3.62
N TYR A 70 -6.40 -11.73 -3.78
CA TYR A 70 -5.06 -12.11 -3.36
C TYR A 70 -5.07 -12.38 -1.85
N LEU A 71 -5.61 -11.45 -1.06
CA LEU A 71 -5.76 -11.65 0.39
C LEU A 71 -6.48 -12.96 0.73
N GLN A 72 -7.56 -13.30 0.00
CA GLN A 72 -8.26 -14.57 0.19
C GLN A 72 -7.33 -15.76 -0.03
N THR A 73 -6.62 -15.82 -1.16
CA THR A 73 -5.67 -16.91 -1.45
C THR A 73 -4.58 -17.02 -0.38
N VAL A 74 -4.01 -15.91 0.08
CA VAL A 74 -3.02 -15.93 1.17
C VAL A 74 -3.61 -16.44 2.47
N ALA A 75 -4.83 -16.01 2.79
CA ALA A 75 -5.50 -16.33 4.05
C ALA A 75 -6.05 -17.76 4.12
N THR A 76 -6.51 -18.32 3.00
CA THR A 76 -7.16 -19.64 2.95
C THR A 76 -6.22 -20.74 2.47
N GLU A 77 -5.36 -20.45 1.51
CA GLU A 77 -4.47 -21.43 0.86
C GLU A 77 -3.03 -21.36 1.36
N TRP A 78 -2.67 -20.35 2.15
CA TRP A 78 -1.33 -20.17 2.73
C TRP A 78 -0.20 -20.11 1.69
N ARG A 79 -0.53 -19.60 0.50
CA ARG A 79 0.39 -19.41 -0.62
C ARG A 79 0.15 -18.07 -1.31
N VAL A 80 1.06 -17.69 -2.19
CA VAL A 80 0.83 -16.59 -3.12
C VAL A 80 0.15 -17.11 -4.39
N PRO A 81 -0.75 -16.32 -5.00
CA PRO A 81 -1.27 -16.62 -6.33
C PRO A 81 -0.15 -16.57 -7.37
N VAL A 82 -0.33 -17.32 -8.45
CA VAL A 82 0.62 -17.47 -9.55
C VAL A 82 -0.03 -16.97 -10.83
N LEU A 83 0.69 -16.12 -11.56
CA LEU A 83 0.24 -15.63 -12.86
C LEU A 83 0.29 -16.76 -13.89
N PRO A 84 -0.71 -16.87 -14.78
CA PRO A 84 -0.67 -17.85 -15.85
C PRO A 84 0.40 -17.49 -16.88
N GLU A 85 1.27 -18.46 -17.22
CA GLU A 85 2.16 -18.36 -18.37
C GLU A 85 1.35 -18.49 -19.65
N LEU A 86 1.12 -17.36 -20.32
CA LEU A 86 0.10 -17.24 -21.37
C LEU A 86 0.31 -18.20 -22.55
N ASP A 87 1.55 -18.47 -22.94
CA ASP A 87 1.85 -19.36 -24.07
C ASP A 87 1.62 -20.84 -23.72
N GLU A 88 2.02 -21.25 -22.51
CA GLU A 88 1.77 -22.62 -22.01
C GLU A 88 0.28 -22.85 -21.78
N TRP A 89 -0.40 -21.87 -21.16
CA TRP A 89 -1.84 -21.90 -20.95
C TRP A 89 -2.61 -22.02 -22.27
N ARG A 90 -2.26 -21.21 -23.29
CA ARG A 90 -2.88 -21.28 -24.63
C ARG A 90 -2.60 -22.62 -25.31
N ALA A 91 -1.40 -23.16 -25.17
CA ALA A 91 -1.04 -24.46 -25.75
C ALA A 91 -1.88 -25.60 -25.14
N ALA A 92 -2.13 -25.56 -23.83
CA ALA A 92 -3.00 -26.52 -23.14
C ALA A 92 -4.46 -26.40 -23.60
N VAL A 93 -5.02 -25.18 -23.65
CA VAL A 93 -6.39 -24.96 -24.14
C VAL A 93 -6.58 -25.46 -25.57
N ARG A 94 -5.61 -25.26 -26.47
CA ARG A 94 -5.67 -25.78 -27.85
C ARG A 94 -5.64 -27.31 -27.93
N GLN A 95 -5.08 -27.98 -26.93
CA GLN A 95 -5.08 -29.44 -26.82
C GLN A 95 -6.40 -29.99 -26.25
N GLY A 96 -7.32 -29.11 -25.83
CA GLY A 96 -8.58 -29.49 -25.20
C GLY A 96 -8.49 -29.61 -23.68
N ASP A 97 -7.39 -29.18 -23.07
CA ASP A 97 -7.25 -29.14 -21.62
C ASP A 97 -7.94 -27.90 -21.02
N GLU A 98 -8.27 -27.97 -19.73
CA GLU A 98 -8.77 -26.85 -18.92
C GLU A 98 -7.69 -26.47 -17.88
N PRO A 99 -6.63 -25.75 -18.29
CA PRO A 99 -5.55 -25.38 -17.38
C PRO A 99 -6.05 -24.46 -16.26
N ALA A 100 -5.77 -24.85 -15.02
CA ALA A 100 -6.11 -24.06 -13.84
C ALA A 100 -5.38 -22.70 -13.85
N VAL A 101 -6.09 -21.67 -13.43
CA VAL A 101 -5.56 -20.32 -13.22
C VAL A 101 -6.02 -19.86 -11.84
N ASP A 102 -5.15 -19.16 -11.11
CA ASP A 102 -5.57 -18.48 -9.90
C ASP A 102 -6.52 -17.35 -10.27
N GLY A 103 -7.81 -17.63 -10.13
CA GLY A 103 -8.91 -16.76 -10.51
C GLY A 103 -9.40 -15.87 -9.39
N PHE A 104 -10.11 -14.81 -9.75
CA PHE A 104 -11.02 -14.13 -8.85
C PHE A 104 -12.16 -15.06 -8.47
N PRO A 105 -12.51 -15.16 -7.17
CA PRO A 105 -13.63 -15.97 -6.76
C PRO A 105 -14.96 -15.40 -7.30
N ASP A 106 -15.87 -16.31 -7.66
CA ASP A 106 -17.11 -15.98 -8.37
C ASP A 106 -18.00 -14.97 -7.62
N GLU A 107 -17.94 -14.97 -6.29
CA GLU A 107 -18.63 -14.03 -5.42
C GLU A 107 -18.25 -12.56 -5.65
N LEU A 108 -17.11 -12.30 -6.29
CA LEU A 108 -16.65 -10.97 -6.65
C LEU A 108 -17.09 -10.54 -8.05
N TYR A 109 -17.68 -11.43 -8.86
CA TYR A 109 -18.11 -11.12 -10.22
C TYR A 109 -19.10 -9.95 -10.33
N PRO A 110 -20.02 -9.69 -9.36
CA PRO A 110 -20.84 -8.48 -9.37
C PRO A 110 -20.04 -7.16 -9.37
N TYR A 111 -18.74 -7.22 -9.06
CA TYR A 111 -17.81 -6.08 -9.06
C TYR A 111 -16.83 -6.13 -10.24
N CYS A 112 -17.07 -6.96 -11.26
CA CYS A 112 -16.15 -7.13 -12.39
C CYS A 112 -15.84 -5.82 -13.16
N ASP A 113 -16.74 -4.83 -13.12
CA ASP A 113 -16.52 -3.51 -13.73
C ASP A 113 -15.38 -2.73 -13.06
N TYR A 114 -15.01 -3.13 -11.85
CA TYR A 114 -13.92 -2.55 -11.05
C TYR A 114 -12.66 -3.43 -11.04
N ALA A 115 -12.62 -4.48 -11.87
CA ALA A 115 -11.46 -5.35 -12.02
C ALA A 115 -10.87 -5.25 -13.43
N LEU A 116 -9.55 -5.18 -13.53
CA LEU A 116 -8.88 -5.34 -14.82
C LEU A 116 -8.95 -6.79 -15.29
N TYR A 117 -8.90 -6.98 -16.60
CA TYR A 117 -8.80 -8.30 -17.25
C TYR A 117 -9.88 -9.32 -16.85
N TRP A 118 -11.05 -8.87 -16.38
CA TRP A 118 -12.23 -9.71 -16.18
C TRP A 118 -13.30 -9.34 -17.21
N HIS A 119 -13.62 -10.26 -18.12
CA HIS A 119 -14.73 -10.12 -19.06
C HIS A 119 -16.02 -9.94 -18.27
N CYS A 120 -16.57 -8.73 -18.34
CA CYS A 120 -17.61 -8.29 -17.44
C CYS A 120 -18.92 -8.07 -18.20
N GLU A 121 -19.86 -9.00 -17.99
CA GLU A 121 -21.24 -8.91 -18.47
C GLU A 121 -22.19 -9.38 -17.36
N PRO A 122 -22.25 -8.67 -16.22
CA PRO A 122 -22.93 -9.15 -15.01
C PRO A 122 -24.45 -9.25 -15.19
N ASP A 123 -25.02 -8.50 -16.14
CA ASP A 123 -26.46 -8.54 -16.45
C ASP A 123 -26.89 -9.83 -17.17
N LYS A 124 -25.95 -10.62 -17.70
CA LYS A 124 -26.29 -11.89 -18.35
C LYS A 124 -26.38 -13.01 -17.30
N PRO A 125 -27.55 -13.69 -17.16
CA PRO A 125 -27.75 -14.71 -16.13
C PRO A 125 -26.73 -15.86 -16.17
N GLN A 126 -26.23 -16.19 -17.36
CA GLN A 126 -25.23 -17.24 -17.57
C GLN A 126 -23.90 -16.96 -16.84
N TRP A 127 -23.49 -15.70 -16.78
CA TRP A 127 -22.22 -15.30 -16.16
C TRP A 127 -22.36 -15.03 -14.67
N ALA A 128 -23.56 -14.68 -14.20
CA ALA A 128 -23.83 -14.55 -12.76
C ALA A 128 -23.68 -15.88 -11.99
N LEU A 129 -23.93 -17.01 -12.65
CA LEU A 129 -23.80 -18.35 -12.05
C LEU A 129 -22.45 -19.01 -12.32
N ASN A 130 -21.79 -18.64 -13.42
CA ASN A 130 -20.52 -19.20 -13.84
C ASN A 130 -19.72 -18.12 -14.59
N PRO A 131 -18.95 -17.28 -13.88
CA PRO A 131 -18.19 -16.20 -14.50
C PRO A 131 -17.25 -16.71 -15.60
N PRO A 132 -17.08 -15.93 -16.69
CA PRO A 132 -16.18 -16.31 -17.77
C PRO A 132 -14.72 -16.28 -17.28
N GLN A 133 -14.04 -17.41 -17.37
CA GLN A 133 -12.60 -17.57 -17.08
C GLN A 133 -11.72 -17.61 -18.33
N MET A 134 -12.35 -17.66 -19.52
CA MET A 134 -11.68 -17.62 -20.81
C MET A 134 -12.49 -16.77 -21.80
N VAL A 135 -11.78 -15.99 -22.62
CA VAL A 135 -12.33 -15.31 -23.79
C VAL A 135 -11.55 -15.67 -25.04
N THR A 136 -12.22 -15.53 -26.19
CA THR A 136 -11.55 -15.62 -27.50
C THR A 136 -11.38 -14.21 -28.06
N TYR A 137 -10.16 -13.83 -28.41
CA TYR A 137 -9.83 -12.53 -28.99
C TYR A 137 -8.91 -12.72 -30.19
N LEU A 138 -9.30 -12.15 -31.35
CA LEU A 138 -8.57 -12.25 -32.62
C LEU A 138 -8.18 -13.69 -33.03
N GLY A 139 -9.01 -14.68 -32.69
CA GLY A 139 -8.78 -16.09 -33.03
C GLY A 139 -7.91 -16.86 -32.05
N ASP A 140 -7.47 -16.22 -30.95
CA ASP A 140 -6.72 -16.86 -29.87
C ASP A 140 -7.50 -16.85 -28.54
N TYR A 141 -7.12 -17.74 -27.63
CA TYR A 141 -7.69 -17.86 -26.29
C TYR A 141 -6.92 -17.01 -25.28
N TYR A 142 -7.61 -16.36 -24.36
CA TYR A 142 -7.01 -15.60 -23.26
C TYR A 142 -7.72 -15.92 -21.94
N PRO A 143 -6.97 -16.10 -20.84
CA PRO A 143 -7.57 -16.19 -19.53
C PRO A 143 -8.15 -14.82 -19.14
N THR A 144 -9.25 -14.85 -18.42
CA THR A 144 -9.91 -13.66 -17.87
C THR A 144 -10.28 -13.92 -16.41
N GLY A 145 -10.34 -12.86 -15.61
CA GLY A 145 -10.66 -12.95 -14.19
C GLY A 145 -9.57 -13.69 -13.42
N TYR A 146 -8.31 -13.61 -13.86
CA TYR A 146 -7.16 -14.13 -13.12
C TYR A 146 -6.62 -13.08 -12.15
N GLN A 147 -5.99 -13.52 -11.06
CA GLN A 147 -5.43 -12.65 -10.03
C GLN A 147 -4.17 -11.91 -10.52
N TYR A 148 -4.35 -10.93 -11.39
CA TYR A 148 -3.26 -10.14 -11.96
C TYR A 148 -2.43 -9.41 -10.90
N GLY A 149 -3.01 -9.14 -9.71
CA GLY A 149 -2.32 -8.56 -8.55
C GLY A 149 -1.21 -9.45 -7.97
N ALA A 150 -1.07 -10.70 -8.42
CA ALA A 150 0.01 -11.62 -8.04
C ALA A 150 1.42 -11.10 -8.39
N ASN A 151 1.54 -10.06 -9.23
CA ASN A 151 2.80 -9.36 -9.49
C ASN A 151 3.30 -8.52 -8.28
N HIS A 152 2.46 -8.28 -7.27
CA HIS A 152 2.82 -7.50 -6.08
C HIS A 152 3.39 -8.37 -4.94
N PRO A 153 4.33 -7.85 -4.12
CA PRO A 153 4.85 -8.57 -2.96
C PRO A 153 3.77 -8.89 -1.91
N PRO A 154 3.90 -9.99 -1.14
CA PRO A 154 2.81 -10.51 -0.31
C PRO A 154 2.57 -9.76 1.02
N LEU A 155 3.45 -8.82 1.41
CA LEU A 155 3.50 -8.27 2.78
C LEU A 155 2.16 -7.68 3.24
N TYR A 156 1.55 -6.85 2.40
CA TYR A 156 0.26 -6.22 2.72
C TYR A 156 -0.81 -7.26 3.05
N TYR A 157 -0.92 -8.30 2.21
CA TYR A 157 -1.92 -9.36 2.37
C TYR A 157 -1.67 -10.20 3.62
N VAL A 158 -0.41 -10.54 3.90
CA VAL A 158 -0.04 -11.25 5.13
C VAL A 158 -0.42 -10.45 6.39
N VAL A 159 -0.17 -9.14 6.39
CA VAL A 159 -0.52 -8.26 7.52
C VAL A 159 -2.03 -8.14 7.70
N MET A 160 -2.80 -8.15 6.61
CA MET A 160 -4.27 -8.06 6.64
C MET A 160 -4.96 -9.40 6.98
N THR A 161 -4.27 -10.53 6.83
CA THR A 161 -4.83 -11.88 6.99
C THR A 161 -5.53 -12.11 8.36
N PRO A 162 -4.99 -11.69 9.51
CA PRO A 162 -5.68 -11.87 10.80
C PRO A 162 -7.05 -11.18 10.86
N LEU A 163 -7.20 -10.04 10.17
CA LEU A 163 -8.45 -9.30 10.09
C LEU A 163 -9.44 -9.97 9.14
N TYR A 164 -8.95 -10.55 8.04
CA TYR A 164 -9.74 -11.41 7.18
C TYR A 164 -10.33 -12.58 7.98
N TRP A 165 -9.50 -13.35 8.71
CA TRP A 165 -9.99 -14.46 9.54
C TRP A 165 -10.96 -14.03 10.63
N ALA A 166 -10.72 -12.88 11.26
CA ALA A 166 -11.64 -12.32 12.26
C ALA A 166 -13.03 -11.97 11.68
N SER A 167 -13.14 -11.87 10.36
CA SER A 167 -14.36 -11.50 9.64
C SER A 167 -14.91 -12.62 8.73
N ASP A 168 -14.41 -13.85 8.83
CA ASP A 168 -14.74 -15.00 7.96
C ASP A 168 -16.25 -15.29 7.85
N GLY A 169 -17.02 -15.05 8.93
CA GLY A 169 -18.48 -15.21 8.93
C GLY A 169 -19.29 -14.07 8.30
N LEU A 170 -18.64 -13.01 7.82
CA LEU A 170 -19.29 -11.84 7.22
C LEU A 170 -19.36 -11.97 5.70
N SER A 171 -20.26 -11.19 5.06
CA SER A 171 -20.28 -11.09 3.59
C SER A 171 -18.98 -10.46 3.05
N PRO A 172 -18.58 -10.75 1.80
CA PRO A 172 -17.38 -10.17 1.19
C PRO A 172 -17.34 -8.63 1.28
N VAL A 173 -18.50 -7.98 1.11
CA VAL A 173 -18.64 -6.53 1.27
C VAL A 173 -18.34 -6.05 2.70
N ALA A 174 -18.83 -6.77 3.71
CA ALA A 174 -18.58 -6.39 5.10
C ALA A 174 -17.13 -6.63 5.51
N GLN A 175 -16.53 -7.74 5.06
CA GLN A 175 -15.09 -7.99 5.21
C GLN A 175 -14.27 -6.89 4.54
N HIS A 176 -14.64 -6.51 3.32
CA HIS A 176 -13.99 -5.45 2.55
C HIS A 176 -14.00 -4.09 3.26
N TYR A 177 -15.14 -3.66 3.82
CA TYR A 177 -15.18 -2.43 4.63
C TYR A 177 -14.30 -2.51 5.89
N LEU A 178 -14.25 -3.67 6.54
CA LEU A 178 -13.37 -3.88 7.69
C LEU A 178 -11.89 -3.74 7.29
N LEU A 179 -11.51 -4.28 6.14
CA LEU A 179 -10.16 -4.16 5.58
C LEU A 179 -9.82 -2.72 5.15
N ARG A 180 -10.77 -1.99 4.57
CA ARG A 180 -10.61 -0.54 4.30
C ARG A 180 -10.35 0.26 5.57
N LEU A 181 -11.10 -0.01 6.66
CA LEU A 181 -10.85 0.63 7.96
C LEU A 181 -9.45 0.28 8.49
N ALA A 182 -9.00 -0.94 8.25
CA ALA A 182 -7.66 -1.40 8.62
C ALA A 182 -6.53 -0.78 7.79
N ALA A 183 -6.83 -0.14 6.65
CA ALA A 183 -5.86 0.62 5.88
C ALA A 183 -5.49 1.97 6.53
N ILE A 184 -6.40 2.55 7.32
CA ILE A 184 -6.26 3.88 7.93
C ILE A 184 -4.98 4.02 8.78
N PRO A 185 -4.61 3.06 9.64
CA PRO A 185 -3.36 3.11 10.39
C PRO A 185 -2.10 3.27 9.54
N PHE A 186 -2.02 2.66 8.35
CA PHE A 186 -0.86 2.85 7.46
C PHE A 186 -0.75 4.29 6.98
N GLY A 187 -1.88 4.89 6.60
CA GLY A 187 -1.94 6.32 6.29
C GLY A 187 -1.57 7.22 7.47
N MET A 188 -2.00 6.88 8.69
CA MET A 188 -1.60 7.59 9.91
C MET A 188 -0.09 7.52 10.16
N LEU A 189 0.53 6.37 9.90
CA LEU A 189 1.99 6.21 9.99
C LEU A 189 2.71 7.11 8.99
N THR A 190 2.21 7.24 7.76
CA THR A 190 2.76 8.16 6.76
C THR A 190 2.71 9.62 7.24
N VAL A 191 1.57 10.05 7.82
CA VAL A 191 1.47 11.40 8.43
C VAL A 191 2.42 11.55 9.63
N ALA A 192 2.53 10.53 10.47
CA ALA A 192 3.41 10.53 11.64
C ALA A 192 4.90 10.59 11.25
N PHE A 193 5.31 9.89 10.19
CA PHE A 193 6.67 9.95 9.66
C PHE A 193 6.96 11.30 9.03
N ALA A 194 6.03 11.89 8.29
CA ALA A 194 6.18 13.25 7.77
C ALA A 194 6.38 14.27 8.91
N TYR A 195 5.58 14.15 9.98
CA TYR A 195 5.76 14.96 11.19
C TYR A 195 7.13 14.70 11.83
N GLY A 196 7.50 13.45 12.10
CA GLY A 196 8.78 13.08 12.70
C GLY A 196 9.98 13.60 11.90
N MET A 197 9.98 13.41 10.59
CA MET A 197 11.02 13.89 9.68
C MET A 197 11.15 15.41 9.73
N SER A 198 10.04 16.15 9.67
CA SER A 198 10.08 17.62 9.77
C SER A 198 10.71 18.09 11.09
N ARG A 199 10.43 17.39 12.20
CA ARG A 199 10.99 17.68 13.52
C ARG A 199 12.48 17.32 13.66
N VAL A 200 12.96 16.32 12.91
CA VAL A 200 14.37 15.91 12.88
C VAL A 200 15.20 16.84 12.00
N LEU A 201 14.71 17.14 10.79
CA LEU A 201 15.44 17.95 9.81
C LEU A 201 15.38 19.46 10.13
N PHE A 202 14.25 19.94 10.65
CA PHE A 202 14.01 21.36 10.94
C PHE A 202 13.51 21.57 12.39
N PRO A 203 14.32 21.23 13.41
CA PRO A 203 13.86 21.17 14.80
C PRO A 203 13.35 22.50 15.37
N ALA A 204 13.80 23.63 14.81
CA ALA A 204 13.41 24.98 15.22
C ALA A 204 12.27 25.59 14.36
N ASP A 205 11.85 24.93 13.29
CA ASP A 205 10.85 25.46 12.35
C ASP A 205 9.46 24.88 12.64
N ALA A 206 8.63 25.65 13.34
CA ALA A 206 7.26 25.26 13.65
C ALA A 206 6.33 25.30 12.43
N PHE A 207 6.65 26.12 11.43
CA PHE A 207 5.86 26.20 10.20
C PHE A 207 5.98 24.88 9.43
N LEU A 208 7.20 24.36 9.25
CA LEU A 208 7.43 23.07 8.60
C LEU A 208 6.87 21.90 9.40
N ALA A 209 6.97 21.94 10.74
CA ALA A 209 6.41 20.92 11.62
C ALA A 209 4.87 20.78 11.54
N VAL A 210 4.19 21.83 11.07
CA VAL A 210 2.73 21.87 10.90
C VAL A 210 2.34 21.60 9.46
N THR A 211 2.97 22.29 8.51
CA THR A 211 2.56 22.28 7.10
C THR A 211 2.92 20.99 6.38
N VAL A 212 4.09 20.41 6.63
CA VAL A 212 4.52 19.16 5.96
C VAL A 212 3.56 18.00 6.25
N PRO A 213 3.30 17.62 7.52
CA PRO A 213 2.34 16.54 7.79
C PRO A 213 0.92 16.90 7.37
N ALA A 214 0.51 18.18 7.39
CA ALA A 214 -0.80 18.59 6.91
C ALA A 214 -0.94 18.36 5.40
N VAL A 215 0.05 18.76 4.60
CA VAL A 215 0.05 18.52 3.15
C VAL A 215 -0.03 17.01 2.87
N VAL A 216 0.73 16.18 3.59
CA VAL A 216 0.67 14.72 3.46
C VAL A 216 -0.70 14.17 3.85
N ALA A 217 -1.27 14.61 4.97
CA ALA A 217 -2.57 14.16 5.47
C ALA A 217 -3.73 14.50 4.52
N PHE A 218 -3.62 15.58 3.76
CA PHE A 218 -4.63 16.04 2.81
C PHE A 218 -4.25 15.83 1.35
N GLN A 219 -3.13 15.15 1.06
CA GLN A 219 -2.78 14.78 -0.30
C GLN A 219 -3.84 13.76 -0.81
N PRO A 220 -4.50 14.01 -1.95
CA PRO A 220 -5.66 13.20 -2.37
C PRO A 220 -5.34 11.72 -2.61
N GLN A 221 -4.20 11.39 -3.22
CA GLN A 221 -3.79 10.02 -3.52
C GLN A 221 -3.50 9.21 -2.25
N ILE A 222 -2.64 9.70 -1.37
CA ILE A 222 -2.33 9.09 -0.06
C ILE A 222 -3.60 8.94 0.75
N SER A 223 -4.46 9.96 0.69
CA SER A 223 -5.75 9.92 1.36
C SER A 223 -6.64 8.80 0.86
N TYR A 224 -6.72 8.64 -0.47
CA TYR A 224 -7.54 7.66 -1.13
C TYR A 224 -7.03 6.24 -0.87
N GLU A 225 -5.73 5.97 -1.11
CA GLU A 225 -5.16 4.63 -0.89
C GLU A 225 -5.20 4.19 0.58
N ALA A 226 -5.07 5.13 1.52
CA ALA A 226 -5.21 4.84 2.96
C ALA A 226 -6.65 4.52 3.42
N ALA A 227 -7.60 4.45 2.49
CA ALA A 227 -8.99 4.08 2.75
C ALA A 227 -9.50 3.01 1.76
N MET A 228 -8.64 2.45 0.91
CA MET A 228 -8.95 1.36 -0.03
C MET A 228 -8.18 0.09 0.34
N VAL A 229 -8.66 -1.06 -0.11
CA VAL A 229 -7.91 -2.33 -0.01
C VAL A 229 -6.87 -2.37 -1.14
N ASN A 230 -5.66 -1.84 -0.88
CA ASN A 230 -4.56 -1.79 -1.85
C ASN A 230 -3.20 -1.94 -1.13
N ASN A 231 -2.23 -2.64 -1.74
CA ASN A 231 -0.87 -2.76 -1.23
C ASN A 231 -0.04 -1.47 -1.31
N ASP A 232 -0.42 -0.49 -2.14
CA ASP A 232 0.35 0.73 -2.38
C ASP A 232 0.57 1.56 -1.11
N ILE A 233 -0.29 1.42 -0.10
CA ILE A 233 -0.13 2.12 1.18
C ILE A 233 1.01 1.55 2.06
N VAL A 234 1.58 0.40 1.68
CA VAL A 234 2.67 -0.30 2.41
C VAL A 234 3.97 -0.43 1.59
N SER A 235 3.94 -0.17 0.28
CA SER A 235 5.10 -0.26 -0.63
C SER A 235 5.76 1.09 -0.89
#